data_AF-A0A0K2RKS7-F1
#
_entry.id   AF-A0A0K2RKS7-F1
#
_cell.length_a   1.000
_cell.length_b   1.000
_cell.length_c   1.000
_cell.angle_alpha   90.00
_cell.angle_beta   90.00
_cell.angle_gamma   90.00
#
_symmetry.space_group_name_H-M   'P 1'
#
loop_
_entity.id
_entity.type
_entity.pdbx_description
1 polymer ?
#
loop_
_entity_poly.entity_id
_entity_poly.type
_entity_poly.pdbx_seq_one_letter_code
_entity_poly.pdbx_strand_id
1 'polypeptide(L)' 'MADSDGILVIPPAIAEELVDECIEQEKEEAFIFEMVKQGNSVDGLYPMNAQWRARYQEWEGAQGD' A
#
# COMPACT_ATOMS: atom_id res chain seq x y z
N MET A 1 9.49 -6.53 -14.82
CA MET A 1 10.10 -6.69 -13.48
C MET A 1 10.37 -8.16 -13.26
N ALA A 2 11.47 -8.52 -12.60
CA ALA A 2 11.77 -9.91 -12.25
C ALA A 2 12.47 -9.97 -10.89
N ASP A 3 12.04 -10.89 -10.03
CA ASP A 3 12.59 -11.13 -8.71
C ASP A 3 12.63 -12.64 -8.39
N SER A 4 12.75 -13.00 -7.12
CA SER A 4 12.74 -14.39 -6.66
C SER A 4 11.41 -15.11 -6.85
N ASP A 5 10.31 -14.36 -6.98
CA ASP A 5 8.94 -14.89 -7.06
C ASP A 5 8.45 -14.99 -8.51
N GLY A 6 9.09 -14.31 -9.47
CA GLY A 6 8.90 -14.56 -10.89
C GLY A 6 9.21 -13.39 -11.82
N ILE A 7 8.55 -13.40 -12.98
CA ILE A 7 8.69 -12.35 -14.00
C ILE A 7 7.31 -11.74 -14.28
N LEU A 8 7.22 -10.42 -14.14
CA LEU A 8 6.06 -9.61 -14.49
C LEU A 8 6.37 -8.77 -15.75
N VAL A 9 5.49 -8.86 -16.75
CA VAL A 9 5.55 -8.06 -17.98
C VAL A 9 4.41 -7.06 -17.99
N ILE A 10 4.74 -5.76 -18.02
CA ILE A 10 3.77 -4.66 -18.06
C ILE A 10 3.72 -4.12 -19.49
N PRO A 11 2.56 -4.13 -20.17
CA PRO A 11 2.41 -3.50 -21.47
C PRO A 11 2.69 -1.99 -21.40
N PRO A 12 3.46 -1.40 -22.33
CA PRO A 12 3.80 0.02 -22.28
C PRO A 12 2.59 0.96 -22.29
N ALA A 13 1.50 0.55 -22.95
CA ALA A 13 0.30 1.37 -23.09
C ALA A 13 -0.47 1.60 -21.78
N ILE A 14 -0.27 0.74 -20.77
CA ILE A 14 -0.92 0.87 -19.45
C ILE A 14 0.09 1.20 -18.35
N ALA A 15 1.39 1.22 -18.68
CA ALA A 15 2.42 1.42 -17.68
C ALA A 15 2.28 2.78 -16.99
N GLU A 16 1.97 3.83 -17.74
CA GLU A 16 1.80 5.19 -17.23
C GLU A 16 0.52 5.32 -16.37
N GLU A 17 -0.57 4.68 -16.79
CA GLU A 17 -1.84 4.66 -16.04
C GLU A 17 -1.68 3.96 -14.68
N LEU A 18 -0.87 2.92 -14.61
CA LEU A 18 -0.66 2.14 -13.38
C LEU A 18 0.34 2.76 -12.41
N VAL A 19 1.14 3.75 -12.81
CA VAL A 19 2.18 4.31 -11.92
C VAL A 19 1.57 4.92 -10.67
N ASP A 20 0.55 5.76 -10.84
CA ASP A 20 -0.06 6.48 -9.71
C ASP A 20 -0.77 5.50 -8.77
N GLU A 21 -1.51 4.52 -9.31
CA GLU A 21 -2.16 3.47 -8.52
C GLU A 21 -1.14 2.61 -7.74
N CYS A 22 0.00 2.26 -8.35
CA CYS A 22 1.05 1.50 -7.67
C CYS A 22 1.69 2.30 -6.52
N ILE A 23 1.88 3.62 -6.68
CA ILE A 23 2.42 4.47 -5.61
C ILE A 23 1.46 4.53 -4.42
N GLU A 24 0.16 4.65 -4.67
CA GLU A 24 -0.86 4.63 -3.62
C GLU A 24 -0.88 3.28 -2.89
N GLN A 25 -0.85 2.18 -3.65
CA GLN A 25 -0.82 0.83 -3.10
C GLN A 25 0.41 0.60 -2.21
N GLU A 26 1.59 1.05 -2.63
CA GLU A 26 2.83 0.91 -1.86
C GLU A 26 2.77 1.67 -0.52
N LYS A 27 2.14 2.85 -0.49
CA LYS A 27 1.90 3.59 0.76
C LYS A 27 0.94 2.85 1.69
N GLU A 28 -0.16 2.31 1.16
CA GLU A 28 -1.11 1.52 1.95
C GLU A 28 -0.44 0.28 2.55
N GLU A 29 0.35 -0.43 1.76
CA GLU A 29 1.11 -1.60 2.22
C GLU A 29 2.12 -1.24 3.31
N ALA A 30 2.84 -0.12 3.17
CA ALA A 30 3.76 0.37 4.18
C ALA A 30 3.06 0.65 5.52
N PHE A 31 1.88 1.29 5.48
CA PHE A 31 1.06 1.53 6.67
C PHE A 31 0.59 0.23 7.31
N ILE A 32 0.06 -0.71 6.52
CA ILE A 32 -0.40 -2.02 7.00
C ILE A 32 0.75 -2.75 7.67
N PHE A 33 1.92 -2.80 7.03
CA PHE A 33 3.12 -3.43 7.56
C PHE A 33 3.54 -2.81 8.90
N GLU A 34 3.52 -1.48 9.00
CA GLU A 34 3.85 -0.77 10.23
C GLU A 34 2.86 -1.10 11.37
N MET A 35 1.55 -1.10 11.08
CA MET A 35 0.52 -1.40 12.06
C MET A 35 0.60 -2.86 12.55
N VAL A 36 0.88 -3.81 11.65
CA VAL A 36 1.13 -5.22 12.02
C VAL A 36 2.39 -5.34 12.87
N LYS A 37 3.47 -4.63 12.52
CA LYS A 37 4.72 -4.62 13.29
C LYS A 37 4.54 -4.04 14.70
N GLN A 38 3.64 -3.07 14.86
CA GLN A 38 3.24 -2.53 16.16
C GLN A 38 2.35 -3.49 16.98
N GLY A 39 1.98 -4.66 16.43
CA GLY A 39 1.23 -5.71 17.11
C GLY A 39 -0.29 -5.65 16.90
N ASN A 40 -0.79 -4.83 15.96
CA ASN A 40 -2.21 -4.80 15.63
C ASN A 40 -2.61 -6.04 14.82
N SER A 41 -3.86 -6.47 14.97
CA SER A 41 -4.40 -7.59 14.18
C SER A 41 -4.55 -7.20 12.72
N VAL A 42 -4.36 -8.18 11.83
CA VAL A 42 -4.63 -8.05 10.39
C VAL A 42 -6.14 -8.00 10.10
N ASP A 43 -6.98 -8.49 11.02
CA ASP A 43 -8.44 -8.48 10.87
C ASP A 43 -8.98 -7.05 10.73
N GLY A 44 -9.53 -6.76 9.54
CA GLY A 44 -10.04 -5.45 9.18
C GLY A 44 -8.96 -4.41 8.82
N LEU A 45 -7.68 -4.73 8.98
CA LEU A 45 -6.56 -3.95 8.45
C LEU A 45 -6.31 -4.31 6.99
N TYR A 46 -6.59 -5.56 6.59
CA TYR A 46 -6.52 -6.03 5.20
C TYR A 46 -7.72 -6.93 4.83
N PRO A 47 -8.63 -6.50 3.92
CA PRO A 47 -8.71 -5.16 3.34
C PRO A 47 -9.12 -4.09 4.36
N MET A 48 -8.60 -2.87 4.19
CA MET A 48 -8.67 -1.80 5.17
C MET A 48 -10.11 -1.29 5.42
N ASN A 49 -10.58 -1.45 6.65
CA ASN A 49 -11.90 -0.98 7.08
C ASN A 49 -11.93 0.55 7.25
N ALA A 50 -13.11 1.12 7.53
CA ALA A 50 -13.28 2.56 7.69
C ALA A 50 -12.46 3.16 8.86
N GLN A 51 -12.23 2.39 9.93
CA GLN A 51 -11.45 2.83 11.08
C GLN A 51 -9.96 2.95 10.75
N TRP A 52 -9.41 1.95 10.05
CA TRP A 52 -8.02 1.96 9.63
C TRP A 52 -7.77 2.98 8.53
N ARG A 53 -8.73 3.22 7.63
CA ARG A 53 -8.63 4.30 6.63
C ARG A 53 -8.50 5.68 7.26
N ALA A 54 -9.22 5.97 8.34
CA ALA A 54 -9.05 7.24 9.06
C ALA A 54 -7.64 7.39 9.64
N ARG A 55 -7.09 6.31 10.22
CA ARG A 55 -5.71 6.29 10.73
C ARG A 55 -4.66 6.38 9.61
N TYR A 56 -4.92 5.78 8.47
CA TYR A 56 -4.07 5.89 7.29
C TYR A 56 -3.98 7.34 6.82
N GLN A 57 -5.12 8.05 6.75
CA GLN A 57 -5.14 9.47 6.37
C GLN A 57 -4.34 10.35 7.36
N GLU A 58 -4.45 10.07 8.66
CA GLU A 58 -3.64 10.75 9.68
C GLU A 58 -2.14 10.45 9.52
N TRP A 59 -1.78 9.20 9.25
CA TRP A 59 -0.40 8.77 9.03
C TRP A 59 0.20 9.33 7.74
N GLU A 60 -0.57 9.35 6.64
CA GLU A 60 -0.12 9.92 5.36
C GLU A 60 0.12 11.42 5.49
N GLY A 61 -0.77 12.14 6.20
CA GLY A 61 -0.57 13.55 6.52
C GLY A 61 0.69 13.81 7.36
N ALA A 62 1.04 12.90 8.28
CA ALA A 62 2.23 13.04 9.12
C ALA A 62 3.56 12.69 8.44
N GLN A 63 3.55 11.93 7.33
CA GLN A 63 4.75 11.66 6.53
C GLN A 63 5.04 12.72 5.46
N GLY A 64 4.08 13.60 5.17
CA GLY A 64 4.20 14.66 4.18
C GLY A 64 4.82 15.97 4.67
N ASP A 65 5.15 16.07 5.97
CA ASP A 65 5.85 17.20 6.62
C ASP A 65 7.34 16.86 6.90
#